data_AF-A0A6M8NGT0-F1
#
_entry.id   AF-A0A6M8NGT0-F1
#
_cell.length_a   1.000
_cell.length_b   1.000
_cell.length_c   1.000
_cell.angle_alpha   90.00
_cell.angle_beta   90.00
_cell.angle_gamma   90.00
#
_symmetry.space_group_name_H-M   'P 1'
#
loop_
_entity.id
_entity.type
_entity.pdbx_description
1 polymer ?
#
loop_
_entity_poly.entity_id
_entity_poly.type
_entity_poly.pdbx_seq_one_letter_code
_entity_poly.pdbx_strand_id
1 'polypeptide(L)'
;MNIIEFIALFGIMIVLAAMPSASVFLVVTRSATLGIINGLAVSAGIVLGDLILVIFALLGLSIVADTMGSLFIVIKILGGLYFLWFGFSLLRVKNLTKIKYNNTKNKNNLFASFISGFFLTLGDIKAILFYASLFPLFIDLSVIQVSEIVVILLATIFSVGGVKIIYAIYANKLISYIKDSNIKTMLRKIVGSFMMGIGGYLIVKV
;
A
#
# COMPACT_ATOMS: atom_id res chain seq x y z
N MET A 1 10.39 -19.15 0.22
CA MET A 1 9.77 -18.33 -0.85
C MET A 1 10.51 -18.56 -2.16
N ASN A 2 9.81 -18.97 -3.21
CA ASN A 2 10.38 -19.19 -4.54
C ASN A 2 10.60 -17.87 -5.28
N ILE A 3 11.47 -17.86 -6.30
CA ILE A 3 11.76 -16.64 -7.09
C ILE A 3 10.50 -16.05 -7.75
N ILE A 4 9.57 -16.91 -8.16
CA ILE A 4 8.30 -16.53 -8.80
C ILE A 4 7.38 -15.83 -7.79
N GLU A 5 7.27 -16.36 -6.57
CA GLU A 5 6.49 -15.76 -5.48
C GLU A 5 7.05 -14.39 -5.11
N PHE A 6 8.38 -14.26 -5.02
CA PHE A 6 9.05 -13.00 -4.76
C PHE A 6 8.73 -11.95 -5.84
N ILE A 7 8.92 -12.30 -7.12
CA ILE A 7 8.66 -11.39 -8.24
C ILE A 7 7.18 -10.98 -8.28
N ALA A 8 6.27 -11.92 -8.05
CA ALA A 8 4.84 -11.65 -8.01
C ALA A 8 4.45 -10.72 -6.86
N LEU A 9 4.94 -11.00 -5.64
CA LEU A 9 4.72 -10.16 -4.46
C LEU A 9 5.28 -8.75 -4.69
N PHE A 10 6.52 -8.65 -5.16
CA PHE A 10 7.17 -7.38 -5.45
C PHE A 10 6.41 -6.57 -6.50
N GLY A 11 5.99 -7.22 -7.59
CA GLY A 11 5.19 -6.60 -8.65
C GLY A 11 3.84 -6.09 -8.15
N ILE A 12 3.12 -6.88 -7.35
CA ILE A 12 1.84 -6.48 -6.75
C ILE A 12 2.04 -5.28 -5.82
N MET A 13 3.08 -5.28 -4.98
CA MET A 13 3.38 -4.16 -4.09
C MET A 13 3.68 -2.87 -4.86
N ILE A 14 4.42 -2.95 -5.98
CA ILE A 14 4.64 -1.79 -6.86
C ILE A 14 3.32 -1.28 -7.43
N VAL A 15 2.53 -2.17 -8.04
CA VAL A 15 1.27 -1.79 -8.68
C VAL A 15 0.37 -1.11 -7.66
N LEU A 16 0.21 -1.68 -6.47
CA LEU A 16 -0.64 -1.15 -5.41
C LEU A 16 -0.10 0.15 -4.79
N ALA A 17 1.22 0.26 -4.59
CA ALA A 17 1.85 1.49 -4.12
C ALA A 17 1.67 2.65 -5.11
N ALA A 18 1.61 2.33 -6.41
CA ALA A 18 1.33 3.27 -7.50
C ALA A 18 -0.15 3.66 -7.61
N MET A 19 -1.04 2.98 -6.89
CA MET A 19 -2.46 3.31 -6.96
C MET A 19 -2.72 4.62 -6.23
N PRO A 20 -3.56 5.50 -6.80
CA PRO A 20 -3.93 6.75 -6.15
C PRO A 20 -4.62 6.45 -4.82
N SER A 21 -3.91 6.74 -3.73
CA SER A 21 -4.33 6.52 -2.34
C SER A 21 -4.06 7.78 -1.51
N ALA A 22 -4.64 7.84 -0.31
CA ALA A 22 -4.38 8.94 0.63
C ALA A 22 -2.88 9.17 0.86
N SER A 23 -2.08 8.10 0.92
CA SER A 23 -0.63 8.19 1.08
C SER A 23 0.08 8.78 -0.15
N VAL A 24 -0.33 8.43 -1.38
CA VAL A 24 0.18 9.10 -2.60
C VAL A 24 -0.18 10.59 -2.60
N PHE A 25 -1.43 10.94 -2.25
CA PHE A 25 -1.84 12.34 -2.18
C PHE A 25 -1.04 13.12 -1.15
N LEU A 26 -0.77 12.54 0.03
CA LEU A 26 0.02 13.21 1.06
C LEU A 26 1.46 13.47 0.59
N VAL A 27 2.10 12.49 -0.06
CA VAL A 27 3.45 12.65 -0.64
C VAL A 27 3.48 13.75 -1.69
N VAL A 28 2.55 13.70 -2.65
CA VAL A 28 2.47 14.67 -3.75
C VAL A 28 2.18 16.08 -3.23
N THR A 29 1.24 16.23 -2.30
CA THR A 29 0.90 17.54 -1.72
C THR A 29 2.06 18.12 -0.94
N ARG A 30 2.66 17.37 -0.01
CA ARG A 30 3.80 17.83 0.80
C ARG A 30 5.03 18.13 -0.05
N SER A 31 5.30 17.33 -1.08
CA SER A 31 6.40 17.58 -2.00
C SER A 31 6.22 18.88 -2.79
N ALA A 32 5.00 19.15 -3.27
CA ALA A 32 4.75 20.34 -4.08
C ALA A 32 4.58 21.63 -3.27
N THR A 33 4.09 21.54 -2.04
CA THR A 33 3.89 22.73 -1.18
C THR A 33 5.11 23.07 -0.34
N LEU A 34 5.89 22.07 0.08
CA LEU A 34 7.02 22.23 1.01
C LEU A 34 8.35 21.72 0.43
N GLY A 35 8.37 21.32 -0.85
CA GLY A 35 9.57 20.84 -1.55
C GLY A 35 9.79 19.33 -1.43
N ILE A 36 10.62 18.80 -2.34
CA ILE A 36 10.86 17.36 -2.53
C ILE A 36 11.31 16.67 -1.23
N ILE A 37 12.14 17.34 -0.42
CA ILE A 37 12.65 16.80 0.85
C ILE A 37 11.50 16.49 1.82
N ASN A 38 10.45 17.32 1.86
CA ASN A 38 9.26 17.03 2.67
C ASN A 38 8.45 15.86 2.10
N GLY A 39 8.36 15.72 0.77
CA GLY A 39 7.78 14.54 0.13
C GLY A 39 8.52 13.25 0.45
N LEU A 40 9.86 13.29 0.47
CA LEU A 40 10.71 12.18 0.88
C LEU A 40 10.54 11.85 2.36
N ALA A 41 10.43 12.86 3.23
CA ALA A 41 10.16 12.66 4.65
C ALA A 41 8.82 11.95 4.89
N VAL A 42 7.74 12.37 4.21
CA VAL A 42 6.45 11.65 4.24
C VAL A 42 6.62 10.22 3.76
N SER A 43 7.36 10.02 2.65
CA SER A 43 7.58 8.69 2.06
C SER A 43 8.31 7.76 3.03
N ALA A 44 9.33 8.25 3.73
CA ALA A 44 10.03 7.50 4.77
C ALA A 44 9.10 7.14 5.94
N GLY A 45 8.22 8.07 6.34
CA GLY A 45 7.19 7.80 7.36
C GLY A 45 6.22 6.71 6.93
N ILE A 46 5.75 6.75 5.68
CA ILE A 46 4.87 5.72 5.12
C ILE A 46 5.57 4.36 5.14
N VAL A 47 6.79 4.27 4.59
CA VAL A 47 7.54 3.01 4.53
C VAL A 47 7.77 2.45 5.93
N LEU A 48 8.12 3.27 6.92
CA LEU A 48 8.26 2.79 8.29
C LEU A 48 6.94 2.31 8.90
N GLY A 49 5.82 2.97 8.61
CA GLY A 49 4.49 2.50 9.00
C GLY A 49 4.15 1.15 8.35
N ASP A 50 4.43 1.01 7.05
CA ASP A 50 4.24 -0.25 6.32
C ASP A 50 5.10 -1.36 6.90
N LEU A 51 6.38 -1.12 7.21
CA LEU A 51 7.25 -2.12 7.84
C LEU A 51 6.70 -2.62 9.18
N ILE A 52 6.16 -1.72 10.00
CA ILE A 52 5.49 -2.12 11.25
C ILE A 52 4.29 -3.00 10.94
N LEU A 53 3.39 -2.58 10.04
CA LEU A 53 2.22 -3.37 9.66
C LEU A 53 2.60 -4.73 9.08
N VAL A 54 3.67 -4.80 8.28
CA VAL A 54 4.20 -6.04 7.71
C VAL A 54 4.70 -6.97 8.82
N ILE A 55 5.48 -6.46 9.78
CA ILE A 55 5.94 -7.25 10.92
C ILE A 55 4.76 -7.77 11.74
N PHE A 56 3.79 -6.91 12.04
CA PHE A 56 2.58 -7.31 12.75
C PHE A 56 1.76 -8.34 11.98
N ALA A 57 1.63 -8.20 10.66
CA ALA A 57 0.95 -9.17 9.83
C ALA A 57 1.69 -10.51 9.82
N LEU A 58 3.00 -10.53 9.58
CA LEU A 58 3.77 -11.78 9.50
C LEU A 58 3.83 -12.49 10.85
N LEU A 59 4.19 -11.79 11.93
CA LEU A 59 4.31 -12.39 13.26
C LEU A 59 2.93 -12.69 13.87
N GLY A 60 1.99 -11.76 13.75
CA GLY A 60 0.64 -11.92 14.27
C GLY A 60 -0.12 -13.04 13.58
N LEU A 61 -0.05 -13.13 12.24
CA LEU A 61 -0.69 -14.23 11.53
C LEU A 61 0.06 -15.55 11.69
N SER A 62 1.38 -15.57 11.91
CA SER A 62 2.10 -16.81 12.21
C SER A 62 1.63 -17.44 13.53
N ILE A 63 1.47 -16.64 14.59
CA ILE A 63 0.90 -17.08 15.87
C ILE A 63 -0.55 -17.60 15.70
N VAL A 64 -1.35 -16.89 14.90
CA VAL A 64 -2.73 -17.30 14.59
C VAL A 64 -2.76 -18.58 13.75
N ALA A 65 -1.86 -18.74 12.79
CA ALA A 65 -1.77 -19.93 11.93
C ALA A 65 -1.42 -21.18 12.74
N ASP A 66 -0.45 -21.08 13.65
CA ASP A 66 -0.04 -22.18 14.53
C ASP A 66 -1.16 -22.61 15.50
N THR A 67 -2.04 -21.69 15.89
CA THR A 67 -3.13 -21.96 16.84
C THR A 67 -4.45 -22.39 16.17
N MET A 68 -4.70 -21.99 14.91
CA MET A 68 -6.02 -22.11 14.27
C MET A 68 -6.17 -23.27 13.27
N GLY A 69 -5.08 -23.90 12.81
CA GLY A 69 -5.15 -25.05 11.90
C GLY A 69 -6.06 -24.81 10.68
N SER A 70 -7.12 -25.62 10.51
CA SER A 70 -8.06 -25.52 9.38
C SER A 70 -8.88 -24.22 9.35
N LEU A 71 -9.05 -23.51 10.47
CA LEU A 71 -9.74 -22.21 10.52
C LEU A 71 -8.93 -21.09 9.81
N PHE A 72 -7.63 -21.27 9.61
CA PHE A 72 -6.79 -20.31 8.89
C PHE A 72 -7.20 -20.16 7.41
N ILE A 73 -7.78 -21.20 6.79
CA ILE A 73 -8.34 -21.14 5.44
C ILE A 73 -9.46 -20.10 5.33
N VAL A 74 -10.27 -19.94 6.38
CA VAL A 74 -11.36 -18.95 6.41
C VAL A 74 -10.78 -17.54 6.30
N ILE A 75 -9.66 -17.26 6.97
CA ILE A 75 -8.95 -15.97 6.90
C ILE A 75 -8.41 -15.73 5.49
N LYS A 76 -7.83 -16.75 4.83
CA LYS A 76 -7.37 -16.65 3.43
C LYS A 76 -8.52 -16.30 2.48
N ILE A 77 -9.66 -16.96 2.63
CA ILE A 77 -10.86 -16.70 1.81
C ILE A 77 -11.42 -15.30 2.07
N LEU A 78 -11.51 -14.88 3.34
CA LEU A 78 -11.96 -13.53 3.70
C LEU A 78 -11.04 -12.44 3.13
N GLY A 79 -9.72 -12.66 3.17
CA GLY A 79 -8.76 -11.76 2.55
C GLY A 79 -8.92 -11.66 1.03
N GLY A 80 -9.17 -12.79 0.35
CA GLY A 80 -9.46 -12.80 -1.09
C GLY A 80 -10.77 -12.10 -1.45
N LEU A 81 -11.83 -12.33 -0.68
CA LEU A 81 -13.12 -11.63 -0.84
C LEU A 81 -12.98 -10.13 -0.59
N TYR A 82 -12.16 -9.72 0.39
CA TYR A 82 -11.84 -8.32 0.62
C TYR A 82 -11.13 -7.72 -0.59
N PHE A 83 -10.18 -8.42 -1.22
CA PHE A 83 -9.53 -7.93 -2.43
C PHE A 83 -10.49 -7.75 -3.60
N LEU A 84 -11.43 -8.66 -3.79
CA LEU A 84 -12.49 -8.53 -4.79
C LEU A 84 -13.38 -7.32 -4.51
N TRP A 85 -13.84 -7.18 -3.26
CA TRP A 85 -14.67 -6.04 -2.85
C TRP A 85 -13.90 -4.72 -2.98
N PHE A 86 -12.64 -4.69 -2.59
CA PHE A 86 -11.80 -3.52 -2.65
C PHE A 86 -11.50 -3.10 -4.10
N GLY A 87 -11.19 -4.07 -4.98
CA GLY A 87 -11.07 -3.86 -6.42
C GLY A 87 -12.36 -3.30 -7.04
N PHE A 88 -13.52 -3.83 -6.62
CA PHE A 88 -14.83 -3.34 -7.06
C PHE A 88 -15.16 -1.94 -6.50
N SER A 89 -14.84 -1.69 -5.22
CA SER A 89 -15.05 -0.41 -4.55
C SER A 89 -14.25 0.70 -5.24
N LEU A 90 -13.00 0.42 -5.63
CA LEU A 90 -12.17 1.29 -6.47
C LEU A 90 -12.85 1.66 -7.79
N LEU A 91 -13.54 0.74 -8.45
CA LEU A 91 -14.28 1.02 -9.69
C LEU A 91 -15.48 1.95 -9.46
N ARG A 92 -16.03 1.97 -8.24
CA ARG A 92 -17.30 2.65 -7.88
C ARG A 92 -17.13 4.06 -7.32
N VAL A 93 -15.95 4.46 -6.84
CA VAL A 93 -15.72 5.80 -6.26
C VAL A 93 -15.83 6.88 -7.33
N LYS A 94 -16.93 7.66 -7.29
CA LYS A 94 -17.23 8.74 -8.25
C LYS A 94 -16.53 10.07 -7.93
N ASN A 95 -16.22 10.37 -6.67
CA ASN A 95 -15.61 11.64 -6.24
C ASN A 95 -14.61 11.43 -5.10
N LEU A 96 -13.36 11.86 -5.31
CA LEU A 96 -12.39 12.04 -4.22
C LEU A 96 -12.68 13.39 -3.57
N THR A 97 -13.04 13.38 -2.29
CA THR A 97 -13.37 14.56 -1.50
C THR A 97 -12.21 15.56 -1.50
N LYS A 98 -12.55 16.84 -1.74
CA LYS A 98 -11.62 17.97 -1.66
C LYS A 98 -11.23 18.17 -0.19
N ILE A 99 -10.02 17.79 0.19
CA ILE A 99 -9.45 18.20 1.47
C ILE A 99 -9.09 19.70 1.36
N LYS A 100 -9.76 20.55 2.13
CA LYS A 100 -9.44 21.98 2.25
C LYS A 100 -8.10 22.12 2.99
N TYR A 101 -7.08 22.64 2.30
CA TYR A 101 -5.77 22.89 2.87
C TYR A 101 -5.74 24.27 3.55
N ASN A 102 -5.43 24.31 4.84
CA ASN A 102 -5.26 25.55 5.60
C ASN A 102 -3.81 26.05 5.43
N ASN A 103 -3.67 27.24 4.86
CA ASN A 103 -2.41 27.82 4.44
C ASN A 103 -1.66 28.44 5.63
N THR A 104 -1.01 27.63 6.47
CA THR A 104 -0.09 28.15 7.47
C THR A 104 1.33 28.09 6.93
N LYS A 105 1.87 29.25 6.56
CA LYS A 105 3.29 29.51 6.27
C LYS A 105 4.12 29.26 7.54
N ASN A 106 4.31 28.00 7.93
CA ASN A 106 5.15 27.67 9.08
C ASN A 106 6.16 26.58 8.72
N LYS A 107 7.43 26.97 8.89
CA LYS A 107 8.73 26.26 8.84
C LYS A 107 8.73 24.84 8.28
N ASN A 108 9.64 24.60 7.33
CA ASN A 108 10.07 23.31 6.78
C ASN A 108 10.34 22.25 7.89
N ASN A 109 9.28 21.66 8.44
CA ASN A 109 9.38 20.71 9.53
C ASN A 109 9.30 19.30 8.97
N LEU A 110 10.46 18.78 8.58
CA LEU A 110 10.62 17.43 8.04
C LEU A 110 10.06 16.37 8.99
N PHE A 111 10.20 16.58 10.30
CA PHE A 111 9.67 15.67 11.30
C PHE A 111 8.14 15.61 11.30
N ALA A 112 7.47 16.75 11.12
CA ALA A 112 6.01 16.78 10.99
C ALA A 112 5.53 16.09 9.70
N SER A 113 6.26 16.28 8.60
CA SER A 113 6.01 15.57 7.33
C SER A 113 6.17 14.05 7.49
N PHE A 114 7.25 13.61 8.15
CA PHE A 114 7.49 12.20 8.47
C PHE A 114 6.36 11.59 9.33
N ILE A 115 6.06 12.22 10.47
CA ILE A 115 5.01 11.77 11.39
C ILE A 115 3.66 11.67 10.66
N SER A 116 3.35 12.63 9.78
CA SER A 116 2.09 12.60 9.04
C SER A 116 1.98 11.38 8.12
N GLY A 117 3.06 10.98 7.45
CA GLY A 117 3.07 9.76 6.63
C GLY A 117 2.98 8.49 7.47
N PHE A 118 3.68 8.47 8.60
CA PHE A 118 3.69 7.34 9.53
C PHE A 118 2.32 7.04 10.12
N PHE A 119 1.68 8.02 10.76
CA PHE A 119 0.35 7.83 11.36
C PHE A 119 -0.75 7.65 10.31
N LEU A 120 -0.63 8.27 9.14
CA LEU A 120 -1.58 8.03 8.05
C LEU A 120 -1.58 6.55 7.65
N THR A 121 -0.39 5.93 7.59
CA THR A 121 -0.24 4.53 7.18
C THR A 121 -0.72 3.58 8.26
N LEU A 122 -0.38 3.84 9.53
CA LEU A 122 -0.88 3.04 10.65
C LEU A 122 -2.41 3.13 10.81
N GLY A 123 -3.01 4.27 10.47
CA GLY A 123 -4.46 4.46 10.46
C GLY A 123 -5.16 3.97 9.19
N ASP A 124 -4.40 3.52 8.17
CA ASP A 124 -4.96 3.09 6.91
C ASP A 124 -5.49 1.65 7.04
N ILE A 125 -6.78 1.52 7.38
CA ILE A 125 -7.45 0.21 7.48
C ILE A 125 -7.30 -0.62 6.20
N LYS A 126 -7.15 0.05 5.05
CA LYS A 126 -6.87 -0.63 3.79
C LYS A 126 -5.49 -1.27 3.79
N ALA A 127 -4.46 -0.59 4.30
CA ALA A 127 -3.09 -1.11 4.37
C ALA A 127 -3.01 -2.29 5.35
N ILE A 128 -3.67 -2.19 6.50
CA ILE A 128 -3.74 -3.27 7.50
C ILE A 128 -4.34 -4.53 6.88
N LEU A 129 -5.53 -4.41 6.29
CA LEU A 129 -6.22 -5.54 5.67
C LEU A 129 -5.47 -6.07 4.45
N PHE A 130 -4.78 -5.18 3.72
CA PHE A 130 -3.94 -5.56 2.60
C PHE A 130 -2.82 -6.51 3.02
N TYR A 131 -1.98 -6.12 4.00
CA TYR A 131 -0.87 -6.95 4.43
C TYR A 131 -1.34 -8.26 5.08
N ALA A 132 -2.38 -8.19 5.92
CA ALA A 132 -2.97 -9.37 6.52
C ALA A 132 -3.51 -10.36 5.48
N SER A 133 -4.08 -9.87 4.38
CA SER A 133 -4.64 -10.72 3.33
C SER A 133 -3.61 -11.16 2.30
N LEU A 134 -2.59 -10.35 2.02
CA LEU A 134 -1.61 -10.62 0.97
C LEU A 134 -0.61 -11.69 1.39
N PHE A 135 -0.01 -11.59 2.57
CA PHE A 135 1.10 -12.47 2.94
C PHE A 135 0.76 -13.97 3.01
N PRO A 136 -0.41 -14.38 3.55
CA PRO A 136 -0.83 -15.79 3.55
C PRO A 136 -0.97 -16.43 2.15
N LEU A 137 -0.98 -15.61 1.09
CA LEU A 137 -1.13 -16.06 -0.31
C LEU A 137 0.20 -16.38 -0.97
N PHE A 138 1.28 -15.77 -0.49
CA PHE A 138 2.62 -15.91 -1.06
C PHE A 138 3.54 -16.72 -0.14
N ILE A 139 3.17 -16.88 1.13
CA ILE A 139 4.04 -17.40 2.16
C ILE A 139 3.27 -18.37 3.05
N ASP A 140 3.90 -19.50 3.33
CA ASP A 140 3.45 -20.39 4.39
C ASP A 140 3.91 -19.86 5.75
N LEU A 141 2.98 -19.27 6.49
CA LEU A 141 3.27 -18.61 7.77
C LEU A 141 3.61 -19.58 8.91
N SER A 142 3.35 -20.88 8.73
CA SER A 142 3.65 -21.93 9.70
C SER A 142 5.13 -22.33 9.72
N VAL A 143 5.88 -22.03 8.64
CA VAL A 143 7.30 -22.42 8.50
C VAL A 143 8.18 -21.22 8.14
N ILE A 144 7.70 -19.99 8.40
CA ILE A 144 8.37 -18.77 7.97
C ILE A 144 9.71 -18.59 8.67
N GLN A 145 10.76 -18.33 7.89
CA GLN A 145 12.11 -18.08 8.41
C GLN A 145 12.41 -16.58 8.54
N VAL A 146 13.31 -16.22 9.47
CA VAL A 146 13.76 -14.84 9.65
C VAL A 146 14.35 -14.25 8.36
N SER A 147 15.04 -15.06 7.56
CA SER A 147 15.56 -14.67 6.25
C SER A 147 14.45 -14.22 5.29
N GLU A 148 13.30 -14.90 5.28
CA GLU A 148 12.15 -14.55 4.44
C GLU A 148 11.50 -13.24 4.90
N ILE A 149 11.39 -13.03 6.22
CA ILE A 149 10.91 -11.77 6.78
C ILE A 149 11.79 -10.61 6.31
N VAL A 150 13.11 -10.74 6.38
CA VAL A 150 14.05 -9.71 5.90
C VAL A 150 13.87 -9.44 4.41
N VAL A 151 13.69 -10.47 3.58
CA VAL A 151 13.45 -10.30 2.14
C VAL A 151 12.15 -9.53 1.88
N ILE A 152 11.08 -9.80 2.62
CA ILE A 152 9.80 -9.08 2.48
C ILE A 152 9.93 -7.62 2.92
N LEU A 153 10.65 -7.35 4.00
CA LEU A 153 10.91 -5.98 4.46
C LEU A 153 11.71 -5.20 3.41
N LEU A 154 12.74 -5.81 2.83
CA LEU A 154 13.49 -5.22 1.72
C LEU A 154 12.60 -5.00 0.49
N ALA A 155 11.80 -6.00 0.12
CA ALA A 155 10.83 -5.89 -0.96
C ALA A 155 9.88 -4.70 -0.73
N THR A 156 9.40 -4.51 0.50
CA THR A 156 8.54 -3.39 0.90
C THR A 156 9.24 -2.05 0.73
N ILE A 157 10.48 -1.93 1.21
CA ILE A 157 11.29 -0.71 1.10
C ILE A 157 11.49 -0.34 -0.37
N PHE A 158 11.92 -1.29 -1.20
CA PHE A 158 12.24 -1.01 -2.60
C PHE A 158 11.00 -0.81 -3.46
N SER A 159 9.93 -1.58 -3.26
CA SER A 159 8.69 -1.45 -4.03
C SER A 159 7.93 -0.19 -3.63
N VAL A 160 7.49 -0.09 -2.37
CA VAL A 160 6.67 1.01 -1.89
C VAL A 160 7.50 2.27 -1.82
N GLY A 161 8.66 2.22 -1.17
CA GLY A 161 9.55 3.38 -1.05
C GLY A 161 10.00 3.91 -2.42
N GLY A 162 10.40 3.03 -3.34
CA GLY A 162 10.77 3.43 -4.70
C GLY A 162 9.65 4.18 -5.42
N VAL A 163 8.43 3.66 -5.37
CA VAL A 163 7.26 4.32 -5.96
C VAL A 163 6.96 5.67 -5.31
N LYS A 164 7.03 5.77 -3.97
CA LYS A 164 6.78 7.04 -3.26
C LYS A 164 7.86 8.09 -3.55
N ILE A 165 9.11 7.69 -3.70
CA ILE A 165 10.21 8.57 -4.12
C ILE A 165 9.92 9.14 -5.51
N ILE A 166 9.48 8.31 -6.47
CA ILE A 166 9.08 8.77 -7.80
C ILE A 166 7.95 9.81 -7.69
N TYR A 167 6.92 9.55 -6.88
CA TYR A 167 5.85 10.52 -6.63
C TYR A 167 6.35 11.83 -6.02
N ALA A 168 7.28 11.76 -5.07
CA ALA A 168 7.87 12.94 -4.45
C ALA A 168 8.62 13.78 -5.49
N ILE A 169 9.46 13.17 -6.33
CA ILE A 169 10.23 13.88 -7.35
C ILE A 169 9.32 14.51 -8.42
N TYR A 170 8.32 13.77 -8.90
CA TYR A 170 7.42 14.21 -9.98
C TYR A 170 6.18 14.98 -9.49
N ALA A 171 6.07 15.30 -8.20
CA ALA A 171 4.90 15.92 -7.59
C ALA A 171 4.47 17.22 -8.28
N ASN A 172 5.43 18.08 -8.62
CA ASN A 172 5.16 19.37 -9.31
C ASN A 172 4.55 19.17 -10.70
N LYS A 173 4.99 18.12 -11.42
CA LYS A 173 4.42 17.75 -12.72
C LYS A 173 3.07 17.07 -12.54
N LEU A 174 2.91 16.21 -11.54
CA LEU A 174 1.65 15.51 -11.29
C LEU A 174 0.52 16.46 -10.91
N ILE A 175 0.77 17.50 -10.12
CA ILE A 175 -0.28 18.48 -9.76
C ILE A 175 -0.78 19.28 -10.96
N SER A 176 0.04 19.51 -11.99
CA SER A 176 -0.44 20.14 -13.23
C SER A 176 -1.31 19.18 -14.06
N TYR A 177 -1.00 17.89 -14.10
CA TYR A 177 -1.81 16.86 -14.78
C TYR A 177 -3.09 16.44 -14.00
N ILE A 178 -3.07 16.51 -12.66
CA ILE A 178 -4.20 16.15 -11.78
C ILE A 178 -5.36 17.17 -11.88
N LYS A 179 -5.15 18.31 -12.56
CA LYS A 179 -6.24 19.21 -12.96
C LYS A 179 -7.18 18.58 -14.01
N ASP A 180 -6.71 17.62 -14.82
CA ASP A 180 -7.54 16.94 -15.81
C ASP A 180 -8.33 15.75 -15.19
N SER A 181 -9.66 15.83 -15.28
CA SER A 181 -10.61 14.86 -14.71
C SER A 181 -10.56 13.48 -15.39
N ASN A 182 -10.09 13.41 -16.64
CA ASN A 182 -10.08 12.18 -17.45
C ASN A 182 -9.01 11.19 -17.00
N ILE A 183 -7.82 11.66 -16.62
CA ILE A 183 -6.70 10.81 -16.18
C ILE A 183 -7.03 10.07 -14.88
N LYS A 184 -7.74 10.74 -13.95
CA LYS A 184 -8.22 10.13 -12.69
C LYS A 184 -9.14 8.94 -12.94
N THR A 185 -9.96 9.02 -13.99
CA THR A 185 -10.98 8.01 -14.30
C THR A 185 -10.37 6.79 -15.01
N MET A 186 -9.36 6.99 -15.86
CA MET A 186 -8.67 5.93 -16.59
C MET A 186 -7.80 5.06 -15.67
N LEU A 187 -6.97 5.68 -14.81
CA LEU A 187 -6.15 4.96 -13.83
C LEU A 187 -7.00 4.09 -12.90
N ARG A 188 -8.17 4.59 -12.49
CA ARG A 188 -9.14 3.86 -11.66
C ARG A 188 -9.64 2.57 -12.31
N LYS A 189 -9.96 2.60 -13.61
CA LYS A 189 -10.50 1.44 -14.35
C LYS A 189 -9.47 0.32 -14.55
N ILE A 190 -8.24 0.69 -14.88
CA ILE A 190 -7.14 -0.27 -15.09
C ILE A 190 -6.85 -1.03 -13.78
N VAL A 191 -6.71 -0.26 -12.71
CA VAL A 191 -6.45 -0.76 -11.36
C VAL A 191 -7.55 -1.69 -10.84
N GLY A 192 -8.82 -1.28 -10.96
CA GLY A 192 -9.93 -2.10 -10.48
C GLY A 192 -10.09 -3.41 -11.26
N SER A 193 -9.78 -3.40 -12.56
CA SER A 193 -9.77 -4.63 -13.38
C SER A 193 -8.64 -5.58 -12.97
N PHE A 194 -7.47 -5.05 -12.67
CA PHE A 194 -6.32 -5.85 -12.21
C PHE A 194 -6.61 -6.52 -10.86
N MET A 195 -7.22 -5.80 -9.92
CA MET A 195 -7.63 -6.36 -8.63
C MET A 195 -8.73 -7.42 -8.74
N MET A 196 -9.68 -7.26 -9.66
CA MET A 196 -10.66 -8.31 -9.98
C MET A 196 -10.00 -9.57 -10.52
N GLY A 197 -8.98 -9.43 -11.37
CA GLY A 197 -8.21 -10.57 -11.89
C GLY A 197 -7.47 -11.35 -10.79
N ILE A 198 -6.80 -10.63 -9.88
CA ILE A 198 -6.10 -11.25 -8.74
C ILE A 198 -7.10 -11.94 -7.79
N GLY A 199 -8.23 -11.30 -7.50
CA GLY A 199 -9.29 -11.88 -6.66
C GLY A 199 -9.99 -13.09 -7.30
N GLY A 200 -10.12 -13.12 -8.63
CA GLY A 200 -10.66 -14.27 -9.37
C GLY A 200 -9.69 -15.46 -9.36
N TYR A 201 -8.40 -15.21 -9.56
CA TYR A 201 -7.36 -16.24 -9.46
C TYR A 201 -7.31 -16.86 -8.05
N LEU A 202 -7.55 -16.05 -7.02
CA LEU A 202 -7.62 -16.48 -5.62
C LEU A 202 -8.71 -17.52 -5.35
N ILE A 203 -9.90 -17.36 -5.93
CA ILE A 203 -11.02 -18.30 -5.72
C ILE A 203 -10.74 -19.65 -6.39
N VAL A 204 -9.99 -19.64 -7.50
CA VAL A 204 -9.72 -20.85 -8.29
C VAL A 204 -8.58 -21.69 -7.71
N LYS A 205 -7.73 -21.12 -6.84
CA LYS A 205 -6.53 -21.79 -6.30
C LYS A 205 -6.70 -22.31 -4.85
N VAL A 206 -7.89 -22.18 -4.26
CA VAL A 206 -8.28 -22.84 -3.00
C VAL A 206 -8.69 -24.27 -3.29
#